data_AF-A0A210QYE7-F1
#
_entry.id   AF-A0A210QYE7-F1
#
_cell.length_a   1.000
_cell.length_b   1.000
_cell.length_c   1.000
_cell.angle_alpha   90.00
_cell.angle_beta   90.00
_cell.angle_gamma   90.00
#
_symmetry.space_group_name_H-M   'P 1'
#
loop_
_entity.id
_entity.type
_entity.pdbx_description
1 polymer ?
#
loop_
_entity_poly.entity_id
_entity_poly.type
_entity_poly.pdbx_seq_one_letter_code
_entity_poly.pdbx_strand_id
1 'polypeptide(L)'
;MSDSDDDDSDIYKAKTFGQLIIELLKKVTTVPTDLRQDRYCRYINSILSLYGEEQCILVGSTKERTRLRSNQDQGDHDYLMISEILISTKYLQYNDKVPCYVRIDGTKLHDELPVELIDGIYLPGNLLRTVSSEAFTGLRGLFSLVSLVSTFQGQHTLHINIDAPNKPGVTLTNYTDWMCDELPVRPKSPNIDTDKVYGLFYERIRNSPFLMHTNTKVIQVLRKLALLAITLSDDIGAGAQLFQYLSPLVNAVTDCINSSTTASHHTRSSTLNTTNAEEELRSTEHSGCEEVFYASYRWKSLKRCIAAFPLDGPPKHMDTWKARTCDKAWPGVDVVSSICKSDFFVVCKPLAQGASDKTEFCLSYVSAEIQLSACMYPVQRKCLLVIKAFQSSKLEEYSDKLTTFHWKTALYWVSEGTALSQIADDSDENVLSLVRNVVDFMLTSLRKSNLQHYFNPSNIIGHLDVMTISKVVDILTEVLDDPVDTLREYFRYEEINSSVRTIEVTRSQMEQLQNSVHADTDRFVIDMIVSALEQFVREPPQSSDDEPLFKKAVLKVAEAVCSDLTKDLVGKGRPLMVPVDRIMKTFETFLTAQESKTQDTMFALFTVFRLSGLLKEL
;
A
#
# COMPACT_ATOMS: atom_id res chain seq x y z
N MET A 1 46.27 12.88 -30.45
CA MET A 1 46.36 11.93 -31.58
C MET A 1 46.89 10.64 -30.97
N SER A 2 46.08 9.64 -30.69
CA SER A 2 44.87 9.16 -31.35
C SER A 2 43.74 8.87 -30.36
N ASP A 3 42.64 9.59 -30.51
CA ASP A 3 41.30 9.06 -30.27
C ASP A 3 41.05 8.00 -31.35
N SER A 4 40.66 6.80 -30.95
CA SER A 4 40.04 5.83 -31.87
C SER A 4 39.19 4.86 -31.07
N ASP A 5 37.88 5.05 -31.24
CA ASP A 5 36.88 4.02 -31.49
C ASP A 5 36.58 3.01 -30.37
N ASP A 6 35.64 3.40 -29.50
CA ASP A 6 34.80 2.47 -28.72
C ASP A 6 33.29 2.86 -28.83
N ASP A 7 32.91 3.52 -29.93
CA ASP A 7 31.56 4.11 -30.11
C ASP A 7 30.56 3.18 -30.82
N ASP A 8 30.94 1.92 -31.07
CA ASP A 8 30.26 0.97 -31.95
C ASP A 8 29.31 -0.02 -31.25
N SER A 9 29.06 0.13 -29.94
CA SER A 9 28.20 -0.80 -29.17
C SER A 9 26.84 -0.24 -28.75
N ASP A 10 26.53 1.03 -29.04
CA ASP A 10 25.28 1.64 -28.60
C ASP A 10 24.10 1.28 -29.53
N ILE A 11 23.47 0.15 -29.24
CA ILE A 11 22.33 -0.40 -29.96
C ILE A 11 21.11 0.54 -30.01
N TYR A 12 21.07 1.61 -29.21
CA TYR A 12 19.97 2.59 -29.21
C TYR A 12 20.21 3.79 -30.11
N LYS A 13 21.45 4.10 -30.52
CA LYS A 13 21.73 5.21 -31.47
C LYS A 13 20.96 5.07 -32.78
N ALA A 14 20.85 3.85 -33.28
CA ALA A 14 20.15 3.55 -34.53
C ALA A 14 18.61 3.50 -34.38
N LYS A 15 18.06 3.53 -33.16
CA LYS A 15 16.61 3.39 -32.95
C LYS A 15 15.87 4.71 -33.21
N THR A 16 14.76 4.61 -33.91
CA THR A 16 13.79 5.71 -34.10
C THR A 16 12.97 5.92 -32.83
N PHE A 17 12.29 7.07 -32.72
CA PHE A 17 11.43 7.35 -31.56
C PHE A 17 10.35 6.27 -31.37
N GLY A 18 9.65 5.87 -32.44
CA GLY A 18 8.67 4.77 -32.38
C GLY A 18 9.24 3.46 -31.87
N GLN A 19 10.46 3.10 -32.29
CA GLN A 19 11.13 1.89 -31.80
C GLN A 19 11.44 2.00 -30.29
N LEU A 20 11.85 3.17 -29.81
CA LEU A 20 12.07 3.42 -28.38
C LEU A 20 10.76 3.35 -27.58
N ILE A 21 9.65 3.86 -28.12
CA ILE A 21 8.32 3.71 -27.52
C ILE A 21 7.92 2.24 -27.40
N ILE A 22 8.17 1.43 -28.42
CA ILE A 22 7.90 -0.01 -28.39
C ILE A 22 8.71 -0.69 -27.26
N GLU A 23 9.99 -0.33 -27.11
CA GLU A 23 10.80 -0.84 -25.98
C GLU A 23 10.26 -0.40 -24.61
N LEU A 24 9.81 0.85 -24.48
CA LEU A 24 9.18 1.34 -23.26
C LEU A 24 7.91 0.53 -22.94
N LEU A 25 7.06 0.27 -23.93
CA LEU A 25 5.80 -0.47 -23.73
C LEU A 25 6.05 -1.90 -23.24
N LYS A 26 7.16 -2.55 -23.63
CA LYS A 26 7.54 -3.86 -23.07
C LYS A 26 7.80 -3.79 -21.56
N LYS A 27 8.34 -2.67 -21.06
CA LYS A 27 8.60 -2.42 -19.63
C LYS A 27 7.34 -2.06 -18.81
N VAL A 28 6.17 -1.94 -19.44
CA VAL A 28 4.88 -1.61 -18.78
C VAL A 28 3.98 -2.83 -18.61
N THR A 29 4.41 -3.99 -19.12
CA THR A 29 3.64 -5.23 -19.05
C THR A 29 3.28 -5.59 -17.60
N THR A 30 2.00 -5.91 -17.38
CA THR A 30 1.50 -6.34 -16.07
C THR A 30 2.19 -7.63 -15.67
N VAL A 31 2.81 -7.64 -14.49
CA VAL A 31 3.42 -8.85 -13.95
C VAL A 31 2.38 -9.65 -13.17
N PRO A 32 2.53 -10.98 -13.03
CA PRO A 32 1.58 -11.80 -12.28
C PRO A 32 1.29 -11.31 -10.85
N THR A 33 2.24 -10.60 -10.25
CA THR A 33 2.10 -10.00 -8.91
C THR A 33 1.08 -8.88 -8.85
N ASP A 34 0.87 -8.09 -9.92
CA ASP A 34 -0.08 -6.96 -9.90
C ASP A 34 -1.52 -7.44 -9.79
N LEU A 35 -1.89 -8.42 -10.62
CA LEU A 35 -3.20 -9.07 -10.57
C LEU A 35 -3.43 -9.73 -9.21
N ARG A 36 -2.37 -10.27 -8.60
CA ARG A 36 -2.43 -10.88 -7.28
C ARG A 36 -2.78 -9.85 -6.20
N GLN A 37 -2.19 -8.66 -6.22
CA GLN A 37 -2.49 -7.63 -5.21
C GLN A 37 -3.94 -7.11 -5.31
N ASP A 38 -4.47 -6.93 -6.53
CA ASP A 38 -5.89 -6.55 -6.72
C ASP A 38 -6.84 -7.62 -6.16
N ARG A 39 -6.53 -8.90 -6.38
CA ARG A 39 -7.25 -10.03 -5.78
C ARG A 39 -7.21 -10.00 -4.26
N TYR A 40 -6.04 -9.73 -3.69
CA TYR A 40 -5.87 -9.67 -2.23
C TYR A 40 -6.77 -8.60 -1.62
N CYS A 41 -6.83 -7.40 -2.23
CA CYS A 41 -7.76 -6.35 -1.81
C CYS A 41 -9.22 -6.83 -1.85
N ARG A 42 -9.62 -7.53 -2.92
CA ARG A 42 -10.99 -8.07 -3.03
C ARG A 42 -11.31 -9.12 -1.97
N TYR A 43 -10.36 -9.99 -1.64
CA TYR A 43 -10.58 -10.99 -0.59
C TYR A 43 -10.65 -10.34 0.80
N ILE A 44 -9.78 -9.36 1.05
CA ILE A 44 -9.82 -8.52 2.25
C ILE A 44 -11.20 -7.85 2.38
N ASN A 45 -11.66 -7.16 1.34
CA ASN A 45 -12.95 -6.44 1.38
C ASN A 45 -14.15 -7.39 1.50
N SER A 46 -14.04 -8.60 0.95
CA SER A 46 -15.09 -9.62 1.11
C SER A 46 -15.29 -9.99 2.57
N ILE A 47 -14.21 -10.04 3.36
CA ILE A 47 -14.25 -10.28 4.80
C ILE A 47 -14.73 -9.04 5.54
N LEU A 48 -14.12 -7.88 5.27
CA LEU A 48 -14.44 -6.63 5.97
C LEU A 48 -15.92 -6.25 5.83
N SER A 49 -16.54 -6.52 4.67
CA SER A 49 -17.97 -6.29 4.43
C SER A 49 -18.93 -7.02 5.38
N LEU A 50 -18.43 -7.91 6.23
CA LEU A 50 -19.22 -8.59 7.26
C LEU A 50 -19.15 -7.92 8.63
N TYR A 51 -18.16 -7.06 8.84
CA TYR A 51 -17.84 -6.45 10.14
C TYR A 51 -17.99 -4.93 10.14
N GLY A 52 -18.01 -4.30 8.96
CA GLY A 52 -18.17 -2.86 8.83
C GLY A 52 -18.01 -2.40 7.38
N GLU A 53 -17.80 -1.09 7.22
CA GLU A 53 -17.65 -0.45 5.92
C GLU A 53 -16.20 -0.15 5.54
N GLU A 54 -15.24 -0.61 6.35
CA GLU A 54 -13.82 -0.48 6.05
C GLU A 54 -13.43 -1.21 4.75
N GLN A 55 -12.53 -0.61 3.98
CA GLN A 55 -12.10 -1.13 2.68
C GLN A 55 -10.61 -0.93 2.44
N CYS A 56 -10.00 -1.87 1.72
CA CYS A 56 -8.66 -1.74 1.17
C CYS A 56 -8.73 -1.79 -0.36
N ILE A 57 -8.15 -0.81 -1.03
CA ILE A 57 -8.08 -0.80 -2.50
C ILE A 57 -6.66 -0.54 -2.99
N LEU A 58 -6.29 -1.18 -4.09
CA LEU A 58 -5.04 -0.91 -4.79
C LEU A 58 -5.17 0.38 -5.60
N VAL A 59 -4.22 1.29 -5.45
CA VAL A 59 -4.18 2.60 -6.10
C VAL A 59 -2.83 2.87 -6.78
N GLY A 60 -2.65 4.08 -7.30
CA GLY A 60 -1.40 4.53 -7.90
C GLY A 60 -1.10 3.93 -9.27
N SER A 61 0.17 4.02 -9.69
CA SER A 61 0.60 3.67 -11.06
C SER A 61 0.29 2.22 -11.45
N THR A 62 0.22 1.31 -10.47
CA THR A 62 -0.13 -0.09 -10.71
C THR A 62 -1.60 -0.24 -11.11
N LYS A 63 -2.53 0.41 -10.39
CA LYS A 63 -3.96 0.38 -10.73
C LYS A 63 -4.26 1.15 -12.01
N GLU A 64 -3.56 2.26 -12.22
CA GLU A 64 -3.71 3.14 -13.38
C GLU A 64 -3.10 2.57 -14.67
N ARG A 65 -2.32 1.49 -14.59
CA ARG A 65 -1.56 0.90 -15.71
C ARG A 65 -0.59 1.88 -16.37
N THR A 66 0.02 2.75 -15.55
CA THR A 66 0.98 3.78 -15.97
C THR A 66 2.38 3.50 -15.40
N ARG A 67 2.60 2.30 -14.87
CA ARG A 67 3.87 1.91 -14.26
C ARG A 67 4.95 1.66 -15.32
N LEU A 68 6.05 2.38 -15.22
CA LEU A 68 7.29 2.08 -15.92
C LEU A 68 8.17 1.24 -15.00
N ARG A 69 8.47 -0.01 -15.36
CA ARG A 69 9.31 -0.90 -14.54
C ARG A 69 10.77 -0.77 -14.97
N SER A 70 11.65 -0.63 -13.99
CA SER A 70 13.07 -0.88 -14.25
C SER A 70 13.34 -2.39 -14.28
N ASN A 71 14.50 -2.77 -14.79
CA ASN A 71 14.91 -4.18 -14.84
C ASN A 71 15.04 -4.87 -13.47
N GLN A 72 14.93 -4.13 -12.35
CA GLN A 72 15.14 -4.62 -10.98
C GLN A 72 14.03 -4.22 -10.00
N ASP A 73 12.94 -3.64 -10.50
CA ASP A 73 11.78 -3.24 -9.70
C ASP A 73 10.62 -4.22 -9.89
N GLN A 74 10.37 -5.03 -8.87
CA GLN A 74 9.31 -6.04 -8.85
C GLN A 74 7.91 -5.43 -8.63
N GLY A 75 7.79 -4.18 -8.19
CA GLY A 75 6.50 -3.59 -7.86
C GLY A 75 6.58 -2.50 -6.78
N ASP A 76 5.59 -1.63 -6.78
CA ASP A 76 5.29 -0.52 -5.86
C ASP A 76 3.78 -0.52 -5.83
N HIS A 77 3.25 -1.06 -4.75
CA HIS A 77 1.83 -1.30 -4.57
C HIS A 77 1.33 -0.33 -3.52
N ASP A 78 0.65 0.71 -3.97
CA ASP A 78 -0.03 1.64 -3.09
C ASP A 78 -1.40 1.05 -2.71
N TYR A 79 -1.65 0.89 -1.42
CA TYR A 79 -2.93 0.48 -0.84
C TYR A 79 -3.55 1.68 -0.16
N LEU A 80 -4.78 2.02 -0.52
CA LEU A 80 -5.59 2.94 0.26
C LEU A 80 -6.42 2.12 1.26
N MET A 81 -6.21 2.37 2.54
CA MET A 81 -6.99 1.83 3.65
C MET A 81 -8.03 2.86 4.04
N ILE A 82 -9.30 2.52 3.85
CA ILE A 82 -10.45 3.41 3.98
C ILE A 82 -11.17 3.02 5.27
N SER A 83 -11.28 4.00 6.17
CA SER A 83 -12.01 3.87 7.44
C SER A 83 -13.53 3.85 7.18
N GLU A 84 -14.28 3.29 8.12
CA GLU A 84 -15.74 3.42 8.17
C GLU A 84 -16.22 4.79 8.67
N ILE A 85 -15.33 5.59 9.26
CA ILE A 85 -15.64 6.93 9.76
C ILE A 85 -15.80 7.88 8.57
N LEU A 86 -17.01 8.38 8.38
CA LEU A 86 -17.40 9.17 7.22
C LEU A 86 -17.39 10.67 7.54
N ILE A 87 -16.47 11.40 6.92
CA ILE A 87 -16.27 12.83 7.23
C ILE A 87 -17.16 13.69 6.32
N SER A 88 -18.17 14.33 6.91
CA SER A 88 -18.98 15.29 6.16
C SER A 88 -18.15 16.47 5.68
N THR A 89 -18.27 16.81 4.39
CA THR A 89 -17.55 17.94 3.77
C THR A 89 -17.82 19.29 4.45
N LYS A 90 -18.94 19.42 5.17
CA LYS A 90 -19.28 20.60 5.98
C LYS A 90 -18.40 20.78 7.22
N TYR A 91 -17.70 19.73 7.66
CA TYR A 91 -16.75 19.77 8.79
C TYR A 91 -15.32 20.13 8.37
N LEU A 92 -15.08 20.26 7.07
CA LEU A 92 -13.78 20.60 6.54
C LEU A 92 -13.55 22.12 6.59
N GLN A 93 -12.47 22.51 7.25
CA GLN A 93 -11.94 23.88 7.22
C GLN A 93 -10.76 23.92 6.26
N TYR A 94 -10.97 24.57 5.11
CA TYR A 94 -9.97 24.66 4.05
C TYR A 94 -8.86 25.63 4.41
N ASN A 95 -7.61 25.25 4.13
CA ASN A 95 -6.47 26.17 4.23
C ASN A 95 -6.55 27.20 3.10
N ASP A 96 -6.57 28.50 3.45
CA ASP A 96 -6.73 29.59 2.47
C ASP A 96 -5.58 29.69 1.47
N LYS A 97 -4.36 29.29 1.87
CA LYS A 97 -3.16 29.36 1.01
C LYS A 97 -3.00 28.11 0.15
N VAL A 98 -3.36 26.95 0.70
CA VAL A 98 -3.22 25.66 0.02
C VAL A 98 -4.53 24.87 0.15
N PRO A 99 -5.57 25.18 -0.67
CA PRO A 99 -6.92 24.63 -0.51
C PRO A 99 -7.09 23.10 -0.63
N CYS A 100 -6.04 22.35 -0.95
CA CYS A 100 -6.03 20.90 -0.88
C CYS A 100 -5.75 20.39 0.54
N TYR A 101 -5.28 21.26 1.43
CA TYR A 101 -5.14 20.97 2.86
C TYR A 101 -6.37 21.46 3.62
N VAL A 102 -6.83 20.63 4.54
CA VAL A 102 -8.03 20.86 5.36
C VAL A 102 -7.75 20.45 6.80
N ARG A 103 -8.40 21.12 7.75
CA ARG A 103 -8.59 20.59 9.11
C ARG A 103 -10.00 20.05 9.25
N ILE A 104 -10.18 19.03 10.08
CA ILE A 104 -11.48 18.40 10.33
C ILE A 104 -11.95 18.82 11.72
N ASP A 105 -13.12 19.47 11.82
CA ASP A 105 -13.73 19.81 13.12
C ASP A 105 -14.19 18.53 13.83
N GLY A 106 -13.36 18.05 14.76
CA GLY A 106 -13.59 16.83 15.53
C GLY A 106 -14.75 16.95 16.51
N THR A 107 -15.11 18.18 16.92
CA THR A 107 -16.25 18.42 17.83
C THR A 107 -17.61 18.06 17.22
N LYS A 108 -17.64 17.77 15.92
CA LYS A 108 -18.84 17.32 15.22
C LYS A 108 -18.91 15.81 15.05
N LEU A 109 -17.92 15.08 15.55
CA LEU A 109 -17.74 13.63 15.39
C LEU A 109 -17.80 12.88 16.72
N HIS A 110 -18.39 13.48 17.77
CA HIS A 110 -18.46 12.86 19.10
C HIS A 110 -19.22 11.52 19.14
N ASP A 111 -20.11 11.28 18.18
CA ASP A 111 -20.84 10.01 18.06
C ASP A 111 -20.00 8.92 17.33
N GLU A 112 -18.96 9.33 16.60
CA GLU A 112 -18.13 8.44 15.76
C GLU A 112 -16.74 8.18 16.38
N LEU A 113 -16.21 9.14 17.13
CA LEU A 113 -14.88 9.08 17.73
C LEU A 113 -14.91 9.51 19.21
N PRO A 114 -14.15 8.82 20.10
CA PRO A 114 -13.94 9.26 21.48
C PRO A 114 -13.45 10.70 21.56
N VAL A 115 -14.02 11.48 22.48
CA VAL A 115 -13.71 12.91 22.66
C VAL A 115 -12.25 13.14 22.99
N GLU A 116 -11.63 12.19 23.69
CA GLU A 116 -10.24 12.20 24.12
C GLU A 116 -9.25 12.17 22.94
N LEU A 117 -9.70 11.77 21.75
CA LEU A 117 -8.89 11.77 20.54
C LEU A 117 -8.90 13.11 19.80
N ILE A 118 -9.73 14.08 20.23
CA ILE A 118 -9.84 15.39 19.58
C ILE A 118 -8.78 16.33 20.18
N ASP A 119 -7.88 16.85 19.33
CA ASP A 119 -6.86 17.83 19.75
C ASP A 119 -7.47 19.25 19.72
N GLY A 120 -8.02 19.65 20.86
CA GLY A 120 -8.75 20.90 21.03
C GLY A 120 -10.06 20.92 20.27
N ILE A 121 -10.02 21.33 19.00
CA ILE A 121 -11.19 21.38 18.10
C ILE A 121 -11.03 20.38 16.94
N TYR A 122 -9.80 20.05 16.58
CA TYR A 122 -9.52 19.36 15.33
C TYR A 122 -9.12 17.90 15.55
N LEU A 123 -9.41 17.06 14.58
CA LEU A 123 -8.86 15.71 14.58
C LEU A 123 -7.34 15.73 14.39
N PRO A 124 -6.59 14.88 15.10
CA PRO A 124 -5.16 14.74 14.87
C PRO A 124 -4.90 13.78 13.70
N GLY A 125 -3.98 14.15 12.83
CA GLY A 125 -3.53 13.40 11.66
C GLY A 125 -2.80 12.10 11.99
N ASN A 126 -2.34 11.91 13.23
CA ASN A 126 -1.76 10.64 13.68
C ASN A 126 -2.76 9.48 13.54
N LEU A 127 -4.07 9.73 13.60
CA LEU A 127 -5.12 8.73 13.37
C LEU A 127 -4.98 8.02 12.02
N LEU A 128 -4.52 8.75 10.99
CA LEU A 128 -4.29 8.22 9.64
C LEU A 128 -2.82 7.92 9.34
N ARG A 129 -1.87 8.45 10.11
CA ARG A 129 -0.44 8.21 9.83
C ARG A 129 -0.04 6.76 10.04
N THR A 130 -0.56 6.10 11.06
CA THR A 130 -0.16 4.73 11.46
C THR A 130 -1.27 3.69 11.38
N VAL A 131 -2.39 4.00 10.68
CA VAL A 131 -3.61 3.16 10.65
C VAL A 131 -4.05 2.85 12.08
N SER A 132 -4.54 3.86 12.80
CA SER A 132 -4.84 3.76 14.24
C SER A 132 -5.95 2.75 14.55
N SER A 133 -5.91 2.11 15.72
CA SER A 133 -6.95 1.16 16.16
C SER A 133 -8.30 1.82 16.37
N GLU A 134 -8.29 3.12 16.64
CA GLU A 134 -9.46 3.95 16.89
C GLU A 134 -10.22 4.25 15.60
N ALA A 135 -9.50 4.41 14.48
CA ALA A 135 -10.10 4.71 13.17
C ALA A 135 -10.21 3.49 12.24
N PHE A 136 -9.45 2.42 12.50
CA PHE A 136 -9.36 1.23 11.63
C PHE A 136 -9.44 -0.03 12.47
N THR A 137 -10.63 -0.34 12.97
CA THR A 137 -10.82 -1.51 13.81
C THR A 137 -10.59 -2.79 13.02
N GLY A 138 -10.99 -2.84 11.74
CA GLY A 138 -10.88 -3.94 10.79
C GLY A 138 -9.50 -4.10 10.13
N LEU A 139 -9.03 -3.02 9.54
CA LEU A 139 -7.84 -2.96 8.71
C LEU A 139 -6.56 -2.89 9.52
N ARG A 140 -6.59 -2.45 10.79
CA ARG A 140 -5.39 -2.43 11.65
C ARG A 140 -4.71 -3.79 11.71
N GLY A 141 -5.47 -4.86 11.91
CA GLY A 141 -4.93 -6.23 11.99
C GLY A 141 -4.27 -6.66 10.69
N LEU A 142 -4.90 -6.35 9.55
CA LEU A 142 -4.36 -6.63 8.22
C LEU A 142 -3.13 -5.79 7.88
N PHE A 143 -3.16 -4.50 8.23
CA PHE A 143 -2.03 -3.59 8.10
C PHE A 143 -0.82 -4.12 8.89
N SER A 144 -1.02 -4.50 10.15
CA SER A 144 0.02 -5.11 10.99
C SER A 144 0.61 -6.38 10.37
N LEU A 145 -0.22 -7.25 9.77
CA LEU A 145 0.22 -8.46 9.09
C LEU A 145 1.14 -8.16 7.90
N VAL A 146 0.81 -7.15 7.09
CA VAL A 146 1.57 -6.83 5.88
C VAL A 146 2.77 -5.92 6.14
N SER A 147 2.79 -5.18 7.25
CA SER A 147 3.88 -4.27 7.61
C SER A 147 4.98 -4.94 8.46
N LEU A 148 4.78 -6.17 8.93
CA LEU A 148 5.76 -6.93 9.69
C LEU A 148 7.02 -7.20 8.85
N VAL A 149 8.15 -6.65 9.30
CA VAL A 149 9.50 -6.87 8.74
C VAL A 149 9.90 -8.35 8.77
N SER A 150 9.32 -9.14 9.68
CA SER A 150 9.80 -10.48 10.03
C SER A 150 8.97 -11.65 9.51
N THR A 151 7.81 -11.42 8.86
CA THR A 151 6.91 -12.49 8.39
C THR A 151 7.35 -13.15 7.09
N PHE A 152 8.34 -12.58 6.40
CA PHE A 152 8.85 -13.06 5.11
C PHE A 152 10.37 -13.27 5.13
N GLN A 153 10.86 -14.14 6.01
CA GLN A 153 12.25 -14.62 5.95
C GLN A 153 12.43 -15.63 4.82
N GLY A 154 12.37 -15.16 3.57
CA GLY A 154 13.10 -15.83 2.49
C GLY A 154 14.60 -15.66 2.77
N GLN A 155 15.42 -16.68 2.48
CA GLN A 155 16.85 -16.72 2.86
C GLN A 155 17.71 -15.54 2.34
N HIS A 156 17.16 -14.66 1.50
CA HIS A 156 17.85 -13.48 0.94
C HIS A 156 16.94 -12.25 0.78
N THR A 157 15.83 -12.13 1.54
CA THR A 157 14.94 -10.95 1.45
C THR A 157 15.00 -10.12 2.73
N LEU A 158 15.38 -8.85 2.62
CA LEU A 158 15.37 -7.87 3.71
C LEU A 158 14.19 -6.92 3.55
N HIS A 159 13.41 -6.76 4.62
CA HIS A 159 12.32 -5.79 4.69
C HIS A 159 12.79 -4.55 5.46
N ILE A 160 12.71 -3.38 4.83
CA ILE A 160 13.03 -2.09 5.46
C ILE A 160 11.75 -1.27 5.46
N ASN A 161 11.29 -0.89 6.65
CA ASN A 161 10.27 0.12 6.79
C ASN A 161 10.92 1.50 6.60
N ILE A 162 10.48 2.23 5.59
CA ILE A 162 10.97 3.58 5.32
C ILE A 162 9.76 4.50 5.49
N ASP A 163 9.54 4.98 6.72
CA ASP A 163 8.60 6.07 6.93
C ASP A 163 9.28 7.38 6.47
N ALA A 164 8.90 7.85 5.30
CA ALA A 164 9.36 9.15 4.83
C ALA A 164 8.48 10.22 5.48
N PRO A 165 9.03 11.14 6.29
CA PRO A 165 8.23 12.11 7.04
C PRO A 165 7.38 13.00 6.14
N ASN A 166 7.69 13.10 4.84
CA ASN A 166 7.00 13.94 3.86
C ASN A 166 5.97 13.18 2.98
N LYS A 167 5.82 11.86 3.14
CA LYS A 167 4.87 11.05 2.36
C LYS A 167 3.71 10.59 3.24
N PRO A 168 2.50 10.41 2.67
CA PRO A 168 1.38 9.87 3.41
C PRO A 168 1.54 8.36 3.63
N GLY A 169 1.21 7.92 4.84
CA GLY A 169 1.19 6.51 5.21
C GLY A 169 2.56 5.86 5.34
N VAL A 170 2.57 4.54 5.51
CA VAL A 170 3.79 3.74 5.77
C VAL A 170 4.28 3.08 4.49
N THR A 171 5.56 3.23 4.17
CA THR A 171 6.19 2.58 3.00
C THR A 171 7.08 1.42 3.44
N LEU A 172 6.71 0.21 3.06
CA LEU A 172 7.51 -0.99 3.22
C LEU A 172 8.32 -1.23 1.93
N THR A 173 9.64 -1.33 2.04
CA THR A 173 10.52 -1.69 0.93
C THR A 173 11.15 -3.05 1.18
N ASN A 174 11.06 -3.96 0.21
CA ASN A 174 11.64 -5.28 0.28
C ASN A 174 12.80 -5.34 -0.72
N TYR A 175 13.97 -5.71 -0.25
CA TYR A 175 15.16 -5.93 -1.06
C TYR A 175 15.47 -7.41 -1.11
N THR A 176 15.69 -7.97 -2.30
CA THR A 176 16.12 -9.36 -2.46
C THR A 176 17.61 -9.41 -2.83
N ASP A 177 18.27 -10.48 -2.43
CA ASP A 177 19.73 -10.67 -2.56
C ASP A 177 20.50 -9.53 -1.89
N TRP A 178 20.03 -9.11 -0.71
CA TRP A 178 20.67 -8.05 0.08
C TRP A 178 22.05 -8.47 0.59
N MET A 179 23.05 -7.61 0.40
CA MET A 179 24.39 -7.76 0.98
C MET A 179 24.87 -6.45 1.57
N CYS A 180 25.21 -6.46 2.85
CA CYS A 180 25.81 -5.36 3.59
C CYS A 180 26.83 -5.97 4.56
N ASP A 181 28.07 -5.49 4.54
CA ASP A 181 29.17 -6.07 5.32
C ASP A 181 28.95 -5.87 6.83
N GLU A 182 28.25 -4.80 7.21
CA GLU A 182 27.94 -4.40 8.58
C GLU A 182 26.65 -5.05 9.12
N LEU A 183 25.79 -5.52 8.23
CA LEU A 183 24.60 -6.31 8.53
C LEU A 183 24.56 -7.56 7.65
N PRO A 184 25.38 -8.59 7.96
CA PRO A 184 25.18 -9.89 7.34
C PRO A 184 23.80 -10.38 7.76
N VAL A 185 22.87 -10.50 6.80
CA VAL A 185 21.56 -11.12 7.00
C VAL A 185 21.82 -12.57 7.38
N ARG A 186 22.04 -12.83 8.67
CA ARG A 186 22.21 -14.18 9.18
C ARG A 186 20.81 -14.76 9.37
N PRO A 187 20.51 -15.94 8.81
CA PRO A 187 19.31 -16.67 9.15
C PRO A 187 19.46 -17.17 10.59
N LYS A 188 19.13 -16.33 11.56
CA LYS A 188 18.74 -16.85 12.86
C LYS A 188 17.25 -17.11 12.74
N SER A 189 16.89 -18.40 12.63
CA SER A 189 15.57 -18.84 13.07
C SER A 189 15.34 -18.16 14.42
N PRO A 190 14.28 -17.35 14.60
CA PRO A 190 14.01 -16.83 15.92
C PRO A 190 13.89 -18.04 16.84
N ASN A 191 14.71 -18.08 17.88
CA ASN A 191 14.53 -19.05 18.94
C ASN A 191 13.37 -18.51 19.76
N ILE A 192 12.14 -18.82 19.33
CA ILE A 192 10.93 -18.29 19.93
C ILE A 192 10.82 -18.87 21.34
N ASP A 193 10.90 -18.01 22.35
CA ASP A 193 10.62 -18.36 23.73
C ASP A 193 9.10 -18.52 23.88
N THR A 194 8.66 -19.77 23.83
CA THR A 194 7.25 -20.15 23.84
C THR A 194 6.53 -19.69 25.11
N ASP A 195 7.22 -19.68 26.25
CA ASP A 195 6.63 -19.32 27.55
C ASP A 195 6.43 -17.80 27.66
N LYS A 196 7.37 -17.02 27.12
CA LYS A 196 7.26 -15.57 27.02
C LYS A 196 6.11 -15.15 26.10
N VAL A 197 6.03 -15.73 24.89
CA VAL A 197 4.95 -15.49 23.92
C VAL A 197 3.59 -15.82 24.54
N TYR A 198 3.52 -16.92 25.27
CA TYR A 198 2.33 -17.33 25.99
C TYR A 198 1.90 -16.32 27.05
N GLY A 199 2.81 -15.84 27.90
CA GLY A 199 2.52 -14.85 28.92
C GLY A 199 1.93 -13.56 28.34
N LEU A 200 2.53 -13.06 27.26
CA LEU A 200 2.08 -11.85 26.55
C LEU A 200 0.68 -12.02 25.96
N PHE A 201 0.37 -13.20 25.40
CA PHE A 201 -0.94 -13.49 24.85
C PHE A 201 -2.05 -13.51 25.90
N TYR A 202 -1.81 -14.14 27.05
CA TYR A 202 -2.78 -14.15 28.14
C TYR A 202 -2.99 -12.77 28.74
N GLU A 203 -1.93 -11.98 28.88
CA GLU A 203 -2.02 -10.59 29.29
C GLU A 203 -2.93 -9.81 28.33
N ARG A 204 -2.69 -9.91 27.02
CA ARG A 204 -3.46 -9.17 26.02
C ARG A 204 -4.91 -9.63 25.89
N ILE A 205 -5.20 -10.93 25.99
CA ILE A 205 -6.57 -11.46 26.02
C ILE A 205 -7.29 -11.03 27.31
N ARG A 206 -6.63 -11.06 28.46
CA ARG A 206 -7.25 -10.64 29.73
C ARG A 206 -7.61 -9.16 29.70
N ASN A 207 -6.80 -8.36 29.02
CA ASN A 207 -7.04 -6.93 28.83
C ASN A 207 -7.98 -6.64 27.64
N SER A 208 -8.42 -7.67 26.91
CA SER A 208 -9.38 -7.52 25.81
C SER A 208 -10.81 -7.44 26.34
N PRO A 209 -11.53 -6.34 26.10
CA PRO A 209 -12.94 -6.23 26.50
C PRO A 209 -13.84 -7.20 25.71
N PHE A 210 -13.39 -7.70 24.55
CA PHE A 210 -14.17 -8.58 23.68
C PHE A 210 -13.87 -10.07 23.89
N LEU A 211 -12.65 -10.43 24.31
CA LEU A 211 -12.22 -11.85 24.38
C LEU A 211 -12.19 -12.41 25.80
N MET A 212 -12.22 -11.57 26.83
CA MET A 212 -12.16 -11.99 28.24
C MET A 212 -13.29 -12.99 28.62
N HIS A 213 -14.41 -12.99 27.89
CA HIS A 213 -15.61 -13.77 28.22
C HIS A 213 -15.92 -14.87 27.17
N THR A 214 -15.16 -14.95 26.09
CA THR A 214 -15.51 -15.69 24.86
C THR A 214 -14.74 -17.01 24.78
N ASN A 215 -14.81 -17.77 25.87
CA ASN A 215 -13.79 -18.75 26.21
C ASN A 215 -13.77 -19.95 25.24
N THR A 216 -14.91 -20.55 24.88
CA THR A 216 -14.85 -21.79 24.09
C THR A 216 -14.61 -21.54 22.60
N LYS A 217 -15.31 -20.56 22.00
CA LYS A 217 -15.35 -20.31 20.54
C LYS A 217 -13.98 -19.94 19.95
N VAL A 218 -13.35 -18.90 20.47
CA VAL A 218 -12.03 -18.40 20.06
C VAL A 218 -10.94 -19.47 20.11
N ILE A 219 -11.03 -20.33 21.12
CA ILE A 219 -10.04 -21.36 21.38
C ILE A 219 -9.99 -22.43 20.30
N GLN A 220 -11.13 -22.96 19.88
CA GLN A 220 -11.09 -24.06 18.90
C GLN A 220 -10.74 -23.52 17.50
N VAL A 221 -11.07 -22.25 17.23
CA VAL A 221 -10.58 -21.52 16.05
C VAL A 221 -9.06 -21.49 16.06
N LEU A 222 -8.46 -21.10 17.19
CA LEU A 222 -7.01 -21.12 17.37
C LEU A 222 -6.45 -22.54 17.24
N ARG A 223 -7.05 -23.56 17.89
CA ARG A 223 -6.57 -24.95 17.83
C ARG A 223 -6.47 -25.49 16.40
N LYS A 224 -7.50 -25.30 15.59
CA LYS A 224 -7.52 -25.81 14.21
C LYS A 224 -6.60 -25.02 13.29
N LEU A 225 -6.34 -23.75 13.61
CA LEU A 225 -5.36 -22.93 12.94
C LEU A 225 -3.93 -23.41 13.06
N ALA A 226 -3.47 -23.76 14.27
CA ALA A 226 -2.13 -24.30 14.38
C ALA A 226 -2.04 -25.73 13.87
N LEU A 227 -3.09 -26.53 13.97
CA LEU A 227 -3.09 -27.87 13.38
C LEU A 227 -2.83 -27.80 11.87
N LEU A 228 -3.44 -26.82 11.19
CA LEU A 228 -3.15 -26.55 9.78
C LEU A 228 -1.75 -25.95 9.58
N ALA A 229 -1.31 -25.01 10.42
CA ALA A 229 0.05 -24.45 10.35
C ALA A 229 1.13 -25.54 10.41
N ILE A 230 0.95 -26.52 11.29
CA ILE A 230 1.81 -27.71 11.47
C ILE A 230 1.71 -28.63 10.24
N THR A 231 0.52 -28.76 9.64
CA THR A 231 0.34 -29.59 8.43
C THR A 231 0.93 -28.92 7.18
N LEU A 232 1.00 -27.58 7.16
CA LEU A 232 1.54 -26.78 6.05
C LEU A 232 3.05 -26.49 6.17
N SER A 233 3.64 -26.66 7.36
CA SER A 233 5.08 -26.41 7.59
C SER A 233 6.00 -27.43 6.90
N ASP A 234 5.46 -28.57 6.48
CA ASP A 234 6.24 -29.59 5.76
C ASP A 234 6.45 -29.24 4.28
N ASP A 235 5.57 -28.42 3.66
CA ASP A 235 5.69 -27.99 2.26
C ASP A 235 6.20 -26.54 2.09
N ILE A 236 6.00 -25.68 3.10
CA ILE A 236 6.52 -24.31 3.11
C ILE A 236 7.74 -24.34 4.02
N GLY A 237 8.94 -24.24 3.44
CA GLY A 237 10.17 -24.19 4.22
C GLY A 237 10.00 -23.34 5.48
N ALA A 238 10.37 -23.93 6.63
CA ALA A 238 10.02 -23.59 8.02
C ALA A 238 10.34 -22.16 8.54
N GLY A 239 10.40 -21.13 7.69
CA GLY A 239 10.92 -19.80 8.00
C GLY A 239 9.91 -18.69 8.27
N ALA A 240 8.59 -18.90 8.14
CA ALA A 240 7.62 -17.85 8.41
C ALA A 240 7.26 -17.78 9.91
N GLN A 241 7.74 -16.73 10.59
CA GLN A 241 7.62 -16.55 12.04
C GLN A 241 6.18 -16.65 12.56
N LEU A 242 5.20 -16.15 11.79
CA LEU A 242 3.76 -16.26 12.11
C LEU A 242 3.35 -17.71 12.46
N PHE A 243 3.83 -18.70 11.69
CA PHE A 243 3.50 -20.11 11.95
C PHE A 243 4.21 -20.66 13.18
N GLN A 244 5.45 -20.21 13.41
CA GLN A 244 6.21 -20.58 14.59
C GLN A 244 5.59 -19.99 15.88
N TYR A 245 4.90 -18.84 15.82
CA TYR A 245 4.14 -18.27 16.94
C TYR A 245 2.77 -18.92 17.16
N LEU A 246 2.08 -19.33 16.08
CA LEU A 246 0.76 -19.96 16.19
C LEU A 246 0.80 -21.32 16.90
N SER A 247 1.87 -22.11 16.72
CA SER A 247 1.98 -23.46 17.32
C SER A 247 2.07 -23.46 18.86
N PRO A 248 2.99 -22.70 19.50
CA PRO A 248 3.04 -22.54 20.96
C PRO A 248 1.76 -21.95 21.56
N LEU A 249 1.18 -20.95 20.90
CA LEU A 249 -0.08 -20.33 21.32
C LEU A 249 -1.22 -21.35 21.40
N VAL A 250 -1.27 -22.29 20.45
CA VAL A 250 -2.28 -23.33 20.43
C VAL A 250 -2.08 -24.37 21.52
N ASN A 251 -0.84 -24.82 21.76
CA ASN A 251 -0.57 -25.76 22.83
C ASN A 251 -0.97 -25.16 24.18
N ALA A 252 -0.66 -23.90 24.38
CA ALA A 252 -0.84 -23.27 25.67
C ALA A 252 -2.29 -22.80 25.92
N VAL A 253 -3.02 -22.37 24.86
CA VAL A 253 -4.49 -22.26 24.90
C VAL A 253 -5.15 -23.62 25.15
N THR A 254 -4.58 -24.70 24.61
CA THR A 254 -5.09 -26.06 24.81
C THR A 254 -4.92 -26.52 26.26
N ASP A 255 -3.76 -26.25 26.86
CA ASP A 255 -3.40 -26.66 28.22
C ASP A 255 -4.16 -25.89 29.30
N CYS A 256 -4.40 -24.59 29.11
CA CYS A 256 -5.19 -23.76 30.04
C CYS A 256 -6.64 -24.25 30.18
N ILE A 257 -7.19 -24.85 29.13
CA ILE A 257 -8.56 -25.39 29.13
C ILE A 257 -8.59 -26.76 29.76
N ASN A 258 -7.61 -27.59 29.41
CA ASN A 258 -7.49 -28.92 30.00
C ASN A 258 -7.28 -28.82 31.52
N SER A 259 -6.55 -27.79 31.99
CA SER A 259 -6.40 -27.45 33.40
C SER A 259 -7.61 -26.72 34.03
N SER A 260 -8.46 -26.06 33.23
CA SER A 260 -9.76 -25.52 33.70
C SER A 260 -10.82 -26.61 33.96
N THR A 261 -10.62 -27.83 33.44
CA THR A 261 -11.43 -29.02 33.76
C THR A 261 -10.99 -29.76 35.03
N THR A 262 -9.86 -29.39 35.63
CA THR A 262 -9.39 -29.93 36.91
C THR A 262 -8.71 -28.82 37.70
N ALA A 263 -9.49 -28.10 38.50
CA ALA A 263 -8.95 -27.18 39.47
C ALA A 263 -7.99 -27.92 40.43
N SER A 264 -6.71 -27.54 40.43
CA SER A 264 -5.97 -27.45 41.68
C SER A 264 -4.90 -26.37 41.58
N HIS A 265 -4.82 -25.59 42.67
CA HIS A 265 -4.00 -24.41 42.85
C HIS A 265 -2.51 -24.66 42.60
N HIS A 266 -1.86 -23.77 41.85
CA HIS A 266 -0.55 -23.24 42.24
C HIS A 266 -0.36 -21.80 41.75
N THR A 267 -0.63 -20.87 42.64
CA THR A 267 -0.20 -19.47 42.56
C THR A 267 1.32 -19.43 42.66
N ARG A 268 2.02 -19.09 41.58
CA ARG A 268 3.42 -18.65 41.64
C ARG A 268 3.48 -17.21 41.19
N SER A 269 3.46 -16.33 42.19
CA SER A 269 3.75 -14.91 42.05
C SER A 269 5.19 -14.74 41.58
N SER A 270 5.39 -14.30 40.34
CA SER A 270 6.64 -13.66 39.91
C SER A 270 6.35 -12.18 39.68
N THR A 271 6.71 -11.37 40.66
CA THR A 271 6.89 -9.93 40.52
C THR A 271 7.91 -9.66 39.42
N LEU A 272 7.45 -9.26 38.23
CA LEU A 272 8.28 -8.53 37.29
C LEU A 272 8.14 -7.04 37.62
N ASN A 273 9.27 -6.42 37.93
CA ASN A 273 9.37 -5.00 38.17
C ASN A 273 8.97 -4.22 36.91
N THR A 274 7.89 -3.46 37.01
CA THR A 274 7.54 -2.38 36.10
C THR A 274 8.51 -1.23 36.31
N THR A 275 9.45 -1.07 35.40
CA THR A 275 10.09 0.22 35.13
C THR A 275 10.27 0.35 33.62
N ASN A 276 9.94 1.54 33.12
CA ASN A 276 10.12 2.06 31.76
C ASN A 276 8.86 2.11 30.90
N ALA A 277 7.88 2.87 31.39
CA ALA A 277 7.14 3.81 30.55
C ALA A 277 7.66 5.22 30.93
N GLU A 278 7.72 6.13 29.96
CA GLU A 278 8.34 7.47 30.02
C GLU A 278 9.80 7.56 29.56
N GLU A 279 10.06 7.23 28.29
CA GLU A 279 11.18 7.86 27.56
C GLU A 279 10.93 7.91 26.04
N GLU A 280 9.81 8.48 25.61
CA GLU A 280 9.59 8.90 24.20
C GLU A 280 9.17 10.37 24.16
N LEU A 281 10.04 11.28 24.61
CA LEU A 281 10.01 12.68 24.17
C LEU A 281 11.28 13.39 24.65
N ARG A 282 12.42 13.08 24.03
CA ARG A 282 13.57 13.99 24.03
C ARG A 282 14.09 14.11 22.61
N SER A 283 13.67 15.18 21.96
CA SER A 283 14.32 15.75 20.79
C SER A 283 15.76 16.14 21.16
N THR A 284 16.74 15.34 20.78
CA THR A 284 18.13 15.78 20.69
C THR A 284 18.36 16.38 19.32
N GLU A 285 18.38 17.71 19.26
CA GLU A 285 19.11 18.43 18.22
C GLU A 285 20.57 18.00 18.29
N HIS A 286 20.99 17.12 17.39
CA HIS A 286 22.39 16.88 17.09
C HIS A 286 22.59 17.11 15.60
N SER A 287 23.10 18.31 15.29
CA SER A 287 23.74 18.63 14.02
C SER A 287 25.03 17.81 13.90
N GLY A 288 24.92 16.58 13.41
CA GLY A 288 26.04 15.72 13.03
C GLY A 288 25.62 14.90 11.81
N CYS A 289 26.49 14.85 10.80
CA CYS A 289 26.28 14.02 9.61
C CYS A 289 26.10 12.56 10.07
N GLU A 290 24.91 12.00 9.86
CA GLU A 290 24.59 10.63 10.25
C GLU A 290 25.54 9.67 9.52
N GLU A 291 26.04 8.65 10.21
CA GLU A 291 26.91 7.64 9.59
C GLU A 291 26.08 6.84 8.58
N VAL A 292 26.62 6.68 7.36
CA VAL A 292 25.94 6.03 6.23
C VAL A 292 26.69 4.75 5.84
N PHE A 293 25.94 3.67 5.66
CA PHE A 293 26.40 2.37 5.20
C PHE A 293 25.93 2.11 3.77
N TYR A 294 26.64 1.26 3.04
CA TYR A 294 26.28 0.91 1.67
C TYR A 294 25.83 -0.53 1.60
N ALA A 295 24.65 -0.75 1.05
CA ALA A 295 24.09 -2.08 0.89
C ALA A 295 23.72 -2.35 -0.56
N SER A 296 24.03 -3.56 -1.01
CA SER A 296 23.78 -4.00 -2.38
C SER A 296 22.55 -4.90 -2.45
N TYR A 297 21.78 -4.82 -3.53
CA TYR A 297 20.57 -5.64 -3.75
C TYR A 297 20.35 -5.92 -5.23
N ARG A 298 19.63 -7.00 -5.53
CA ARG A 298 19.29 -7.39 -6.90
C ARG A 298 17.90 -6.94 -7.33
N TRP A 299 16.92 -7.04 -6.44
CA TRP A 299 15.56 -6.59 -6.72
C TRP A 299 14.99 -5.79 -5.56
N LYS A 300 14.15 -4.81 -5.87
CA LYS A 300 13.35 -4.10 -4.89
C LYS A 300 11.86 -4.25 -5.20
N SER A 301 11.04 -4.27 -4.15
CA SER A 301 9.60 -4.02 -4.25
C SER A 301 9.16 -3.10 -3.13
N LEU A 302 8.18 -2.25 -3.39
CA LEU A 302 7.60 -1.32 -2.44
C LEU A 302 6.13 -1.66 -2.23
N LYS A 303 5.66 -1.44 -1.00
CA LYS A 303 4.25 -1.43 -0.65
C LYS A 303 4.00 -0.21 0.21
N ARG A 304 3.08 0.66 -0.20
CA ARG A 304 2.70 1.82 0.59
C ARG A 304 1.29 1.62 1.10
N CYS A 305 1.06 1.75 2.40
CA CYS A 305 -0.27 1.70 2.98
C CYS A 305 -0.65 3.12 3.42
N ILE A 306 -1.66 3.68 2.77
CA ILE A 306 -2.14 5.05 2.99
C ILE A 306 -3.50 4.94 3.68
N ALA A 307 -3.58 5.39 4.93
CA ALA A 307 -4.86 5.44 5.64
C ALA A 307 -5.64 6.71 5.26
N ALA A 308 -6.96 6.56 5.16
CA ALA A 308 -7.86 7.60 4.66
C ALA A 308 -9.22 7.57 5.35
N PHE A 309 -9.81 8.75 5.55
CA PHE A 309 -11.23 8.86 5.82
C PHE A 309 -11.99 9.16 4.51
N PRO A 310 -13.10 8.47 4.22
CA PRO A 310 -14.01 8.84 3.16
C PRO A 310 -14.73 10.16 3.48
N LEU A 311 -15.11 10.89 2.43
CA LEU A 311 -15.89 12.12 2.53
C LEU A 311 -17.36 11.87 2.18
N ASP A 312 -18.26 12.42 2.99
CA ASP A 312 -19.68 12.56 2.65
C ASP A 312 -19.86 13.83 1.80
N GLY A 313 -19.83 13.61 0.49
CA GLY A 313 -20.02 14.62 -0.55
C GLY A 313 -18.74 15.10 -1.24
N PRO A 314 -18.89 15.86 -2.34
CA PRO A 314 -17.76 16.36 -3.11
C PRO A 314 -17.03 17.51 -2.39
N PRO A 315 -15.69 17.60 -2.50
CA PRO A 315 -14.94 18.76 -2.00
C PRO A 315 -15.38 20.08 -2.64
N LYS A 316 -15.21 21.19 -1.90
CA LYS A 316 -15.63 22.57 -2.24
C LYS A 316 -15.41 23.01 -3.69
N HIS A 317 -14.32 22.59 -4.32
CA HIS A 317 -13.91 23.07 -5.65
C HIS A 317 -14.34 22.16 -6.82
N MET A 318 -15.06 21.07 -6.56
CA MET A 318 -15.47 20.14 -7.61
C MET A 318 -16.44 20.74 -8.62
N ASP A 319 -17.36 21.61 -8.20
CA ASP A 319 -18.26 22.28 -9.14
C ASP A 319 -17.53 23.23 -10.09
N THR A 320 -16.49 23.92 -9.60
CA THR A 320 -15.62 24.76 -10.44
C THR A 320 -14.87 23.92 -11.47
N TRP A 321 -14.33 22.77 -11.05
CA TRP A 321 -13.68 21.82 -11.95
C TRP A 321 -14.65 21.28 -13.01
N LYS A 322 -15.87 20.89 -12.60
CA LYS A 322 -16.92 20.40 -13.49
C LYS A 322 -17.30 21.44 -14.54
N ALA A 323 -17.54 22.68 -14.11
CA ALA A 323 -17.91 23.77 -15.03
C ALA A 323 -16.82 24.03 -16.07
N ARG A 324 -15.54 23.96 -15.67
CA ARG A 324 -14.38 24.15 -16.56
C ARG A 324 -14.20 23.04 -17.59
N THR A 325 -14.55 21.81 -17.23
CA THR A 325 -14.24 20.60 -18.02
C THR A 325 -15.43 20.08 -18.84
N CYS A 326 -16.66 20.49 -18.53
CA CYS A 326 -17.87 19.94 -19.15
C CYS A 326 -18.01 20.21 -20.66
N ASP A 327 -17.33 21.23 -21.19
CA ASP A 327 -17.34 21.61 -22.61
C ASP A 327 -16.08 21.15 -23.37
N LYS A 328 -15.18 20.41 -22.71
CA LYS A 328 -13.89 20.00 -23.24
C LYS A 328 -13.97 18.64 -23.94
N ALA A 329 -13.11 18.46 -24.94
CA ALA A 329 -13.01 17.20 -25.70
C ALA A 329 -12.55 16.01 -24.85
N TRP A 330 -11.69 16.27 -23.86
CA TRP A 330 -11.21 15.29 -22.89
C TRP A 330 -11.32 15.92 -21.49
N PRO A 331 -11.72 15.19 -20.44
CA PRO A 331 -11.95 13.73 -20.39
C PRO A 331 -13.32 13.25 -20.92
N GLY A 332 -14.19 14.18 -21.36
CA GLY A 332 -15.53 13.87 -21.85
C GLY A 332 -16.59 13.93 -20.75
N VAL A 333 -17.82 14.30 -21.12
CA VAL A 333 -18.90 14.63 -20.18
C VAL A 333 -19.30 13.48 -19.26
N ASP A 334 -19.26 12.24 -19.76
CA ASP A 334 -19.61 11.04 -18.99
C ASP A 334 -18.59 10.78 -17.87
N VAL A 335 -17.29 10.95 -18.19
CA VAL A 335 -16.21 10.80 -17.21
C VAL A 335 -16.28 11.92 -16.17
N VAL A 336 -16.50 13.17 -16.59
CA VAL A 336 -16.70 14.30 -15.67
C VAL A 336 -17.87 14.02 -14.71
N SER A 337 -19.00 13.55 -15.24
CA SER A 337 -20.19 13.24 -14.45
C SER A 337 -19.97 12.07 -13.49
N SER A 338 -19.21 11.06 -13.90
CA SER A 338 -18.83 9.92 -13.06
C SER A 338 -17.88 10.32 -11.94
N ILE A 339 -16.87 11.16 -12.22
CA ILE A 339 -15.95 11.70 -11.22
C ILE A 339 -16.69 12.53 -10.18
N CYS A 340 -17.66 13.35 -10.58
CA CYS A 340 -18.44 14.15 -9.62
C CYS A 340 -19.29 13.30 -8.66
N LYS A 341 -19.51 12.01 -8.97
CA LYS A 341 -20.26 11.06 -8.14
C LYS A 341 -19.36 10.06 -7.40
N SER A 342 -18.05 10.13 -7.57
CA SER A 342 -17.13 9.19 -6.94
C SER A 342 -16.85 9.55 -5.50
N ASP A 343 -16.29 8.59 -4.75
CA ASP A 343 -15.80 8.83 -3.40
C ASP A 343 -14.55 9.71 -3.42
N PHE A 344 -14.47 10.60 -2.44
CA PHE A 344 -13.32 11.45 -2.17
C PHE A 344 -12.81 11.16 -0.76
N PHE A 345 -11.54 11.45 -0.50
CA PHE A 345 -10.92 11.09 0.75
C PHE A 345 -10.08 12.22 1.34
N VAL A 346 -9.78 12.11 2.62
CA VAL A 346 -8.71 12.87 3.28
C VAL A 346 -7.65 11.90 3.79
N VAL A 347 -6.38 12.27 3.60
CA VAL A 347 -5.21 11.48 4.03
C VAL A 347 -4.29 12.34 4.88
N CYS A 348 -3.57 11.72 5.81
CA CYS A 348 -2.51 12.44 6.54
C CYS A 348 -1.27 12.57 5.65
N LYS A 349 -1.06 13.76 5.10
CA LYS A 349 0.14 14.16 4.39
C LYS A 349 0.62 15.48 5.00
N PRO A 350 1.85 15.59 5.52
CA PRO A 350 2.33 16.84 6.08
C PRO A 350 2.53 17.89 4.98
N LEU A 351 2.43 19.17 5.37
CA LEU A 351 2.76 20.28 4.50
C LEU A 351 4.29 20.33 4.34
N ALA A 352 4.77 20.39 3.09
CA ALA A 352 6.20 20.37 2.79
C ALA A 352 7.01 21.58 3.34
N GLN A 353 6.34 22.58 3.92
CA GLN A 353 6.95 23.77 4.51
C GLN A 353 6.71 23.85 6.02
N GLY A 354 7.51 23.13 6.82
CA GLY A 354 7.82 23.44 8.23
C GLY A 354 6.69 23.51 9.26
N ALA A 355 5.42 23.45 8.84
CA ALA A 355 4.26 23.37 9.70
C ALA A 355 3.83 21.91 9.75
N SER A 356 4.39 21.17 10.71
CA SER A 356 3.79 19.92 11.16
C SER A 356 2.57 20.27 12.02
N ASP A 357 1.59 20.95 11.44
CA ASP A 357 0.30 21.02 12.09
C ASP A 357 -0.25 19.60 12.13
N LYS A 358 -0.15 18.98 13.31
CA LYS A 358 -0.58 17.62 13.56
C LYS A 358 -2.07 17.44 13.31
N THR A 359 -2.80 18.48 12.93
CA THR A 359 -4.24 18.49 12.67
C THR A 359 -4.62 18.72 11.20
N GLU A 360 -3.63 18.90 10.30
CA GLU A 360 -3.88 19.08 8.87
C GLU A 360 -3.91 17.76 8.09
N PHE A 361 -4.88 17.66 7.17
CA PHE A 361 -5.09 16.56 6.25
C PHE A 361 -5.05 17.08 4.81
N CYS A 362 -4.67 16.22 3.86
CA CYS A 362 -4.71 16.52 2.44
C CYS A 362 -5.90 15.81 1.78
N LEU A 363 -6.65 16.53 0.96
CA LEU A 363 -7.66 15.96 0.07
C LEU A 363 -6.98 15.00 -0.93
N SER A 364 -7.58 13.83 -1.10
CA SER A 364 -7.17 12.80 -2.04
C SER A 364 -8.28 12.55 -3.05
N TYR A 365 -7.92 12.64 -4.33
CA TYR A 365 -8.81 12.49 -5.48
C TYR A 365 -8.58 11.15 -6.18
N VAL A 366 -8.10 10.13 -5.46
CA VAL A 366 -7.58 8.91 -6.07
C VAL A 366 -8.59 8.17 -6.96
N SER A 367 -9.87 8.14 -6.58
CA SER A 367 -10.95 7.56 -7.40
C SER A 367 -11.10 8.31 -8.73
N ALA A 368 -11.03 9.65 -8.68
CA ALA A 368 -11.07 10.50 -9.87
C ALA A 368 -9.83 10.31 -10.74
N GLU A 369 -8.64 10.21 -10.13
CA GLU A 369 -7.39 9.96 -10.85
C GLU A 369 -7.39 8.60 -11.56
N ILE A 370 -7.91 7.55 -10.93
CA ILE A 370 -8.06 6.23 -11.56
C ILE A 370 -8.98 6.34 -12.79
N GLN A 371 -10.08 7.07 -12.69
CA GLN A 371 -11.01 7.27 -13.81
C GLN A 371 -10.38 8.09 -14.95
N LEU A 372 -9.67 9.18 -14.64
CA LEU A 372 -8.92 9.94 -15.66
C LEU A 372 -7.85 9.09 -16.34
N SER A 373 -7.09 8.32 -15.56
CA SER A 373 -6.11 7.37 -16.09
C SER A 373 -6.76 6.27 -16.92
N ALA A 374 -8.00 5.85 -16.62
CA ALA A 374 -8.72 4.87 -17.42
C ALA A 374 -9.19 5.42 -18.78
N CYS A 375 -9.58 6.69 -18.85
CA CYS A 375 -10.03 7.34 -20.08
C CYS A 375 -8.90 8.02 -20.89
N MET A 376 -7.63 7.81 -20.52
CA MET A 376 -6.50 8.25 -21.34
C MET A 376 -6.44 7.51 -22.68
N TYR A 377 -6.30 8.28 -23.77
CA TYR A 377 -5.96 7.80 -25.10
C TYR A 377 -4.53 7.23 -25.14
N PRO A 378 -4.21 6.36 -26.12
CA PRO A 378 -2.88 5.78 -26.25
C PRO A 378 -1.74 6.82 -26.31
N VAL A 379 -1.92 7.96 -26.99
CA VAL A 379 -0.92 9.06 -27.03
C VAL A 379 -0.56 9.55 -25.64
N GLN A 380 -1.57 9.80 -24.80
CA GLN A 380 -1.39 10.34 -23.46
C GLN A 380 -0.64 9.34 -22.58
N ARG A 381 -0.94 8.05 -22.71
CA ARG A 381 -0.23 6.98 -21.99
C ARG A 381 1.22 6.89 -22.45
N LYS A 382 1.47 6.84 -23.76
CA LYS A 382 2.84 6.83 -24.33
C LYS A 382 3.63 8.06 -23.87
N CYS A 383 3.02 9.25 -23.91
CA CYS A 383 3.60 10.49 -23.40
C CYS A 383 4.00 10.40 -21.92
N LEU A 384 3.08 9.94 -21.05
CA LEU A 384 3.38 9.78 -19.63
C LEU A 384 4.54 8.81 -19.39
N LEU A 385 4.64 7.71 -20.17
CA LEU A 385 5.73 6.75 -20.05
C LEU A 385 7.08 7.36 -20.44
N VAL A 386 7.13 8.15 -21.51
CA VAL A 386 8.33 8.90 -21.91
C VAL A 386 8.74 9.87 -20.81
N ILE A 387 7.79 10.62 -20.25
CA ILE A 387 8.07 11.56 -19.15
C ILE A 387 8.60 10.82 -17.92
N LYS A 388 8.04 9.65 -17.59
CA LYS A 388 8.56 8.82 -16.49
C LYS A 388 9.97 8.29 -16.79
N ALA A 389 10.29 7.99 -18.04
CA ALA A 389 11.65 7.62 -18.43
C ALA A 389 12.63 8.79 -18.20
N PHE A 390 12.25 10.01 -18.61
CA PHE A 390 13.04 11.22 -18.33
C PHE A 390 13.19 11.47 -16.84
N GLN A 391 12.11 11.27 -16.07
CA GLN A 391 12.14 11.41 -14.63
C GLN A 391 13.16 10.46 -13.99
N SER A 392 13.19 9.20 -14.43
CA SER A 392 14.09 8.18 -13.90
C SER A 392 15.56 8.35 -14.32
N SER A 393 15.85 8.97 -15.48
CA SER A 393 17.23 9.12 -15.97
C SER A 393 17.85 10.49 -15.69
N LYS A 394 17.10 11.58 -15.87
CA LYS A 394 17.61 12.96 -15.77
C LYS A 394 17.19 13.68 -14.50
N LEU A 395 16.09 13.27 -13.88
CA LEU A 395 15.53 13.94 -12.70
C LEU A 395 15.47 13.03 -11.46
N GLU A 396 16.28 11.96 -11.43
CA GLU A 396 16.27 11.00 -10.31
C GLU A 396 16.56 11.70 -8.97
N GLU A 397 17.52 12.63 -8.94
CA GLU A 397 17.88 13.46 -7.78
C GLU A 397 16.71 14.32 -7.28
N TYR A 398 15.76 14.66 -8.15
CA TYR A 398 14.59 15.49 -7.82
C TYR A 398 13.30 14.68 -7.71
N SER A 399 13.36 13.36 -7.75
CA SER A 399 12.17 12.49 -7.84
C SER A 399 11.31 12.48 -6.57
N ASP A 400 11.87 12.90 -5.44
CA ASP A 400 11.20 13.11 -4.16
C ASP A 400 10.39 14.43 -4.13
N LYS A 401 10.90 15.46 -4.82
CA LYS A 401 10.30 16.81 -4.94
C LYS A 401 9.33 16.92 -6.12
N LEU A 402 9.73 16.43 -7.29
CA LEU A 402 8.95 16.37 -8.52
C LEU A 402 8.55 14.94 -8.84
N THR A 403 7.53 14.49 -8.14
CA THR A 403 6.95 13.15 -8.32
C THR A 403 6.13 13.03 -9.61
N THR A 404 5.81 11.79 -10.01
CA THR A 404 4.92 11.49 -11.15
C THR A 404 3.55 12.16 -11.05
N PHE A 405 3.08 12.50 -9.83
CA PHE A 405 1.84 13.24 -9.62
C PHE A 405 1.86 14.64 -10.27
N HIS A 406 2.99 15.34 -10.20
CA HIS A 406 3.16 16.65 -10.86
C HIS A 406 3.10 16.51 -12.38
N TRP A 407 3.77 15.50 -12.93
CA TRP A 407 3.76 15.20 -14.35
C TRP A 407 2.38 14.78 -14.88
N LYS A 408 1.63 13.95 -14.11
CA LYS A 408 0.23 13.64 -14.41
C LYS A 408 -0.63 14.90 -14.42
N THR A 409 -0.44 15.78 -13.44
CA THR A 409 -1.18 17.06 -13.36
C THR A 409 -0.91 17.93 -14.59
N ALA A 410 0.35 18.07 -15.00
CA ALA A 410 0.71 18.79 -16.22
C ALA A 410 0.10 18.14 -17.47
N LEU A 411 0.17 16.81 -17.59
CA LEU A 411 -0.45 16.07 -18.69
C LEU A 411 -1.97 16.30 -18.75
N TYR A 412 -2.67 16.34 -17.62
CA TYR A 412 -4.12 16.62 -17.59
C TYR A 412 -4.44 18.01 -18.11
N TRP A 413 -3.70 19.03 -17.67
CA TRP A 413 -3.89 20.40 -18.15
C TRP A 413 -3.64 20.53 -19.66
N VAL A 414 -2.56 19.94 -20.16
CA VAL A 414 -2.25 19.96 -21.60
C VAL A 414 -3.30 19.17 -22.39
N SER A 415 -3.71 18.01 -21.89
CA SER A 415 -4.71 17.16 -22.54
C SER A 415 -6.05 17.85 -22.70
N GLU A 416 -6.50 18.59 -21.69
CA GLU A 416 -7.75 19.34 -21.74
C GLU A 416 -7.73 20.45 -22.80
N GLY A 417 -6.58 21.09 -23.00
CA GLY A 417 -6.38 22.13 -24.01
C GLY A 417 -6.10 21.60 -25.42
N THR A 418 -5.90 20.29 -25.59
CA THR A 418 -5.51 19.68 -26.88
C THR A 418 -6.75 19.23 -27.66
N ALA A 419 -6.76 19.47 -28.97
CA ALA A 419 -7.89 19.10 -29.82
C ALA A 419 -8.07 17.57 -29.91
N LEU A 420 -9.33 17.11 -30.00
CA LEU A 420 -9.66 15.67 -30.05
C LEU A 420 -8.92 14.94 -31.16
N SER A 421 -8.78 15.57 -32.34
CA SER A 421 -8.07 14.99 -33.49
C SER A 421 -6.60 14.70 -33.21
N GLN A 422 -5.96 15.48 -32.33
CA GLN A 422 -4.56 15.30 -31.96
C GLN A 422 -4.39 14.28 -30.84
N ILE A 423 -5.28 14.27 -29.84
CA ILE A 423 -5.21 13.30 -28.72
C ILE A 423 -5.78 11.92 -29.09
N ALA A 424 -6.51 11.78 -30.20
CA ALA A 424 -7.02 10.48 -30.66
C ALA A 424 -6.06 9.76 -31.61
N ASP A 425 -5.15 10.49 -32.26
CA ASP A 425 -4.14 9.95 -33.17
C ASP A 425 -2.87 9.59 -32.39
N ASP A 426 -2.52 8.30 -32.38
CA ASP A 426 -1.43 7.73 -31.59
C ASP A 426 -0.10 7.59 -32.35
N SER A 427 0.04 8.31 -33.46
CA SER A 427 1.29 8.47 -34.22
C SER A 427 2.47 8.93 -33.36
N ASP A 428 3.67 8.52 -33.76
CA ASP A 428 4.90 8.85 -33.05
C ASP A 428 5.13 10.37 -33.00
N GLU A 429 4.77 11.08 -34.06
CA GLU A 429 4.84 12.55 -34.15
C GLU A 429 3.93 13.22 -33.11
N ASN A 430 2.69 12.73 -32.95
CA ASN A 430 1.77 13.29 -31.95
C ASN A 430 2.20 12.95 -30.52
N VAL A 431 2.73 11.74 -30.28
CA VAL A 431 3.32 11.39 -28.98
C VAL A 431 4.46 12.35 -28.65
N LEU A 432 5.38 12.58 -29.60
CA LEU A 432 6.51 13.48 -29.41
C LEU A 432 6.06 14.93 -29.21
N SER A 433 5.08 15.39 -29.99
CA SER A 433 4.49 16.72 -29.84
C SER A 433 3.85 16.89 -28.46
N LEU A 434 3.09 15.91 -27.99
CA LEU A 434 2.47 15.95 -26.67
C LEU A 434 3.52 15.94 -25.55
N VAL A 435 4.59 15.14 -25.67
CA VAL A 435 5.74 15.18 -24.74
C VAL A 435 6.34 16.58 -24.66
N ARG A 436 6.62 17.20 -25.81
CA ARG A 436 7.16 18.59 -25.86
C ARG A 436 6.22 19.58 -25.19
N ASN A 437 4.91 19.49 -25.46
CA ASN A 437 3.91 20.39 -24.86
C ASN A 437 3.83 20.22 -23.33
N VAL A 438 3.92 19.01 -22.81
CA VAL A 438 3.90 18.76 -21.36
C VAL A 438 5.19 19.24 -20.68
N VAL A 439 6.35 19.03 -21.30
CA VAL A 439 7.63 19.55 -20.79
C VAL A 439 7.62 21.08 -20.79
N ASP A 440 7.17 21.72 -21.87
CA ASP A 440 7.04 23.18 -21.97
C ASP A 440 6.04 23.76 -20.95
N PHE A 441 4.90 23.08 -20.74
CA PHE A 441 3.94 23.45 -19.70
C PHE A 441 4.55 23.36 -18.31
N MET A 442 5.34 22.32 -18.01
CA MET A 442 6.04 22.18 -16.74
C MET A 442 7.11 23.27 -16.58
N LEU A 443 7.90 23.56 -17.61
CA LEU A 443 8.87 24.66 -17.62
C LEU A 443 8.20 26.00 -17.30
N THR A 444 7.07 26.29 -17.95
CA THR A 444 6.28 27.50 -17.69
C THR A 444 5.76 27.53 -16.26
N SER A 445 5.29 26.40 -15.74
CA SER A 445 4.79 26.28 -14.36
C SER A 445 5.91 26.51 -13.34
N LEU A 446 7.08 25.92 -13.55
CA LEU A 446 8.27 26.10 -12.72
C LEU A 446 8.76 27.55 -12.71
N ARG A 447 8.85 28.20 -13.88
CA ARG A 447 9.24 29.61 -14.01
C ARG A 447 8.27 30.58 -13.32
N LYS A 448 6.99 30.22 -13.27
CA LYS A 448 5.94 30.95 -12.52
C LYS A 448 5.86 30.54 -11.06
N SER A 449 6.67 29.57 -10.62
CA SER A 449 6.57 28.89 -9.33
C SER A 449 5.15 28.44 -9.00
N ASN A 450 4.38 28.03 -10.01
CA ASN A 450 2.97 27.68 -9.87
C ASN A 450 2.56 26.56 -10.82
N LEU A 451 2.26 25.40 -10.25
CA LEU A 451 1.57 24.29 -10.90
C LEU A 451 0.27 24.08 -10.13
N GLN A 452 -0.85 24.45 -10.74
CA GLN A 452 -2.14 24.30 -10.09
C GLN A 452 -2.58 22.83 -10.11
N HIS A 453 -3.06 22.33 -8.96
CA HIS A 453 -3.72 21.04 -8.85
C HIS A 453 -4.87 20.94 -9.86
N TYR A 454 -5.06 19.78 -10.49
CA TYR A 454 -6.06 19.67 -11.56
C TYR A 454 -7.51 19.90 -11.06
N PHE A 455 -7.84 19.39 -9.87
CA PHE A 455 -9.18 19.46 -9.28
C PHE A 455 -9.46 20.69 -8.39
N ASN A 456 -8.45 21.46 -7.97
CA ASN A 456 -8.62 22.54 -7.00
C ASN A 456 -7.54 23.64 -7.19
N PRO A 457 -7.66 24.83 -6.59
CA PRO A 457 -6.76 25.95 -6.88
C PRO A 457 -5.39 25.89 -6.18
N SER A 458 -5.01 24.78 -5.54
CA SER A 458 -3.74 24.69 -4.81
C SER A 458 -2.53 24.64 -5.73
N ASN A 459 -1.46 25.34 -5.35
CA ASN A 459 -0.16 25.22 -6.00
C ASN A 459 0.63 24.03 -5.44
N ILE A 460 0.78 22.96 -6.23
CA ILE A 460 1.41 21.71 -5.77
C ILE A 460 2.94 21.75 -5.78
N ILE A 461 3.55 22.74 -6.44
CA ILE A 461 5.01 22.94 -6.45
C ILE A 461 5.47 24.13 -5.62
N GLY A 462 4.57 24.76 -4.85
CA GLY A 462 4.89 25.96 -4.04
C GLY A 462 5.95 25.74 -2.96
N HIS A 463 6.32 24.49 -2.70
CA HIS A 463 7.35 24.10 -1.74
C HIS A 463 8.77 24.08 -2.34
N LEU A 464 8.92 24.15 -3.66
CA LEU A 464 10.23 24.12 -4.31
C LEU A 464 10.97 25.44 -4.11
N ASP A 465 12.22 25.36 -3.68
CA ASP A 465 13.10 26.52 -3.58
C ASP A 465 13.61 26.96 -4.96
N VAL A 466 14.07 28.20 -5.05
CA VAL A 466 14.54 28.83 -6.30
C VAL A 466 15.70 28.07 -6.93
N MET A 467 16.62 27.52 -6.13
CA MET A 467 17.78 26.78 -6.65
C MET A 467 17.34 25.45 -7.25
N THR A 468 16.45 24.71 -6.59
CA THR A 468 15.84 23.50 -7.12
C THR A 468 15.11 23.81 -8.43
N ILE A 469 14.29 24.86 -8.47
CA ILE A 469 13.57 25.28 -9.68
C ILE A 469 14.55 25.56 -10.83
N SER A 470 15.63 26.33 -10.58
CA SER A 470 16.61 26.66 -11.61
C SER A 470 17.25 25.40 -12.21
N LYS A 471 17.74 24.49 -11.37
CA LYS A 471 18.39 23.25 -11.85
C LYS A 471 17.44 22.37 -12.66
N VAL A 472 16.19 22.22 -12.20
CA VAL A 472 15.18 21.45 -12.94
C VAL A 472 14.85 22.13 -14.27
N VAL A 473 14.74 23.46 -14.30
CA VAL A 473 14.49 24.21 -15.55
C VAL A 473 15.62 24.00 -16.55
N ASP A 474 16.87 24.01 -16.11
CA ASP A 474 18.02 23.75 -16.99
C ASP A 474 17.94 22.35 -17.59
N ILE A 475 17.70 21.33 -16.75
CA ILE A 475 17.54 19.93 -17.21
C ILE A 475 16.36 19.80 -18.18
N LEU A 476 15.20 20.39 -17.87
CA LEU A 476 14.03 20.29 -18.74
C LEU A 476 14.20 21.05 -20.06
N THR A 477 15.05 22.08 -20.09
CA THR A 477 15.40 22.77 -21.34
C THR A 477 16.22 21.84 -22.24
N GLU A 478 17.21 21.13 -21.68
CA GLU A 478 17.97 20.10 -22.41
C GLU A 478 17.06 18.98 -22.94
N VAL A 479 16.15 18.48 -22.10
CA VAL A 479 15.15 17.47 -22.50
C VAL A 479 14.26 17.97 -23.64
N LEU A 480 13.91 19.26 -23.64
CA LEU A 480 13.08 19.85 -24.69
C LEU A 480 13.87 20.03 -26.00
N ASP A 481 15.17 20.30 -25.93
CA ASP A 481 16.03 20.44 -27.11
C ASP A 481 16.10 19.11 -27.88
N ASP A 482 16.43 18.00 -27.21
CA ASP A 482 16.44 16.64 -27.80
C ASP A 482 15.78 15.57 -26.92
N PRO A 483 14.44 15.46 -26.97
CA PRO A 483 13.70 14.44 -26.20
C PRO A 483 13.94 13.02 -26.69
N VAL A 484 14.38 12.82 -27.95
CA VAL A 484 14.62 11.48 -28.50
C VAL A 484 15.94 10.96 -27.97
N ASP A 485 17.00 11.78 -27.97
CA ASP A 485 18.28 11.37 -27.40
C ASP A 485 18.21 11.18 -25.89
N THR A 486 17.50 12.06 -25.18
CA THR A 486 17.19 11.88 -23.74
C THR A 486 16.56 10.51 -23.47
N LEU A 487 15.65 10.06 -24.35
CA LEU A 487 15.02 8.75 -24.21
C LEU A 487 16.02 7.60 -24.46
N ARG A 488 16.98 7.77 -25.37
CA ARG A 488 18.06 6.79 -25.56
C ARG A 488 18.93 6.70 -24.32
N GLU A 489 19.27 7.83 -23.71
CA GLU A 489 20.05 7.87 -22.47
C GLU A 489 19.36 7.13 -21.34
N TYR A 490 18.02 7.17 -21.24
CA TYR A 490 17.29 6.34 -20.28
C TYR A 490 17.58 4.84 -20.49
N PHE A 491 17.56 4.35 -21.74
CA PHE A 491 17.86 2.95 -22.01
C PHE A 491 19.32 2.59 -21.73
N ARG A 492 20.27 3.48 -22.06
CA ARG A 492 21.68 3.31 -21.70
C ARG A 492 21.85 3.23 -20.18
N TYR A 493 21.22 4.14 -19.45
CA TYR A 493 21.22 4.17 -17.99
C TYR A 493 20.64 2.86 -17.40
N GLU A 494 19.55 2.35 -17.96
CA GLU A 494 18.95 1.07 -17.53
C GLU A 494 19.82 -0.16 -17.82
N GLU A 495 20.63 -0.13 -18.88
CA GLU A 495 21.58 -1.19 -19.19
C GLU A 495 22.80 -1.16 -18.28
N ILE A 496 23.39 0.02 -18.07
CA ILE A 496 24.53 0.19 -17.15
C ILE A 496 24.12 -0.22 -15.73
N ASN A 497 22.93 0.19 -15.30
CA ASN A 497 22.38 -0.10 -13.97
C ASN A 497 21.55 -1.40 -13.91
N SER A 498 21.75 -2.32 -14.87
CA SER A 498 21.14 -3.65 -14.87
C SER A 498 21.81 -4.63 -13.90
N SER A 499 22.93 -4.24 -13.28
CA SER A 499 23.69 -4.97 -12.25
C SER A 499 23.28 -4.59 -10.82
N VAL A 500 23.80 -5.31 -9.83
CA VAL A 500 23.50 -5.13 -8.39
C VAL A 500 23.53 -3.63 -8.02
N ARG A 501 22.42 -3.11 -7.48
CA ARG A 501 22.32 -1.70 -7.08
C ARG A 501 22.76 -1.52 -5.63
N THR A 502 23.36 -0.37 -5.36
CA THR A 502 23.73 0.04 -4.00
C THR A 502 22.72 1.08 -3.49
N ILE A 503 22.33 0.97 -2.22
CA ILE A 503 21.66 2.04 -1.50
C ILE A 503 22.51 2.49 -0.32
N GLU A 504 22.31 3.75 0.05
CA GLU A 504 22.72 4.30 1.33
C GLU A 504 21.70 3.89 2.40
N VAL A 505 22.21 3.37 3.51
CA VAL A 505 21.44 3.01 4.70
C VAL A 505 22.02 3.79 5.86
N THR A 506 21.20 4.61 6.50
CA THR A 506 21.62 5.40 7.65
C THR A 506 21.83 4.52 8.89
N ARG A 507 22.65 4.98 9.83
CA ARG A 507 22.82 4.30 11.13
C ARG A 507 21.50 4.10 11.86
N SER A 508 20.59 5.07 11.85
CA SER A 508 19.26 4.91 12.45
C SER A 508 18.47 3.77 11.79
N GLN A 509 18.48 3.67 10.46
CA GLN A 509 17.85 2.56 9.74
C GLN A 509 18.52 1.21 10.06
N MET A 510 19.85 1.18 10.16
CA MET A 510 20.60 -0.02 10.54
C MET A 510 20.26 -0.46 11.98
N GLU A 511 20.19 0.48 12.91
CA GLU A 511 19.79 0.22 14.30
C GLU A 511 18.32 -0.20 14.38
N GLN A 512 17.42 0.38 13.60
CA GLN A 512 16.02 -0.09 13.48
C GLN A 512 15.93 -1.50 12.93
N LEU A 513 16.78 -1.89 11.97
CA LEU A 513 16.84 -3.25 11.46
C LEU A 513 17.41 -4.22 12.50
N GLN A 514 18.45 -3.83 13.23
CA GLN A 514 19.01 -4.62 14.32
C GLN A 514 18.02 -4.78 15.48
N ASN A 515 17.34 -3.69 15.85
CA ASN A 515 16.39 -3.63 16.95
C ASN A 515 15.04 -4.29 16.58
N SER A 516 14.54 -4.18 15.35
CA SER A 516 13.34 -4.92 14.90
C SER A 516 13.55 -6.44 14.83
N VAL A 517 14.80 -6.89 14.74
CA VAL A 517 15.17 -8.30 14.93
C VAL A 517 15.23 -8.70 16.41
N HIS A 518 15.37 -7.74 17.34
CA HIS A 518 15.62 -7.99 18.78
C HIS A 518 14.52 -7.47 19.74
N ALA A 519 13.56 -6.65 19.30
CA ALA A 519 12.56 -6.01 20.16
C ALA A 519 11.12 -6.31 19.71
N ASP A 520 10.29 -6.72 20.68
CA ASP A 520 8.82 -6.76 20.65
C ASP A 520 8.07 -7.47 19.51
N THR A 521 8.76 -8.19 18.62
CA THR A 521 8.12 -9.06 17.62
C THR A 521 7.09 -10.00 18.26
N ASP A 522 7.40 -10.56 19.43
CA ASP A 522 6.49 -11.42 20.19
C ASP A 522 5.20 -10.65 20.55
N ARG A 523 5.32 -9.50 21.23
CA ARG A 523 4.17 -8.71 21.72
C ARG A 523 3.34 -8.16 20.57
N PHE A 524 4.00 -7.71 19.51
CA PHE A 524 3.36 -7.25 18.28
C PHE A 524 2.58 -8.36 17.58
N VAL A 525 3.17 -9.55 17.39
CA VAL A 525 2.50 -10.70 16.77
C VAL A 525 1.31 -11.15 17.63
N ILE A 526 1.46 -11.11 18.96
CA ILE A 526 0.36 -11.34 19.89
C ILE A 526 -0.75 -10.31 19.71
N ASP A 527 -0.45 -9.02 19.76
CA ASP A 527 -1.43 -7.95 19.60
C ASP A 527 -2.17 -8.04 18.26
N MET A 528 -1.46 -8.42 17.20
CA MET A 528 -2.02 -8.67 15.87
C MET A 528 -3.00 -9.85 15.86
N ILE A 529 -2.60 -11.02 16.40
CA ILE A 529 -3.48 -12.20 16.49
C ILE A 529 -4.71 -11.87 17.31
N VAL A 530 -4.53 -11.22 18.47
CA VAL A 530 -5.61 -10.87 19.36
C VAL A 530 -6.55 -9.84 18.72
N SER A 531 -6.04 -8.80 18.07
CA SER A 531 -6.88 -7.80 17.37
C SER A 531 -7.70 -8.42 16.23
N ALA A 532 -7.11 -9.34 15.46
CA ALA A 532 -7.84 -10.08 14.45
C ALA A 532 -8.98 -10.93 15.07
N LEU A 533 -8.70 -11.60 16.19
CA LEU A 533 -9.71 -12.38 16.93
C LEU A 533 -10.81 -11.50 17.54
N GLU A 534 -10.47 -10.31 18.05
CA GLU A 534 -11.43 -9.34 18.59
C GLU A 534 -12.46 -8.95 17.53
N GLN A 535 -12.04 -8.73 16.28
CA GLN A 535 -12.98 -8.47 15.17
C GLN A 535 -13.91 -9.65 14.90
N PHE A 536 -13.38 -10.88 14.88
CA PHE A 536 -14.20 -12.08 14.67
C PHE A 536 -15.23 -12.30 15.79
N VAL A 537 -14.99 -11.74 16.98
CA VAL A 537 -15.85 -11.87 18.15
C VAL A 537 -16.80 -10.68 18.33
N ARG A 538 -16.50 -9.50 17.75
CA ARG A 538 -17.46 -8.40 17.66
C ARG A 538 -18.68 -8.89 16.87
N GLU A 539 -19.79 -9.08 17.57
CA GLU A 539 -21.05 -9.42 16.91
C GLU A 539 -21.52 -8.22 16.08
N PRO A 540 -21.80 -8.39 14.78
CA PRO A 540 -22.49 -7.37 14.01
C PRO A 540 -23.96 -7.28 14.48
N PRO A 541 -24.67 -6.19 14.15
CA PRO A 541 -26.08 -6.02 14.51
C PRO A 541 -26.91 -7.24 14.05
N GLN A 542 -27.53 -7.94 15.02
CA GLN A 542 -28.21 -9.21 14.79
C GLN A 542 -29.57 -9.03 14.08
N SER A 543 -29.83 -9.86 13.08
CA SER A 543 -31.17 -10.42 12.83
C SER A 543 -31.19 -11.87 13.34
N SER A 544 -32.28 -12.28 13.98
CA SER A 544 -32.34 -13.51 14.80
C SER A 544 -32.32 -14.84 14.02
N ASP A 545 -32.19 -14.79 12.69
CA ASP A 545 -32.21 -15.97 11.80
C ASP A 545 -30.88 -16.18 11.04
N ASP A 546 -29.82 -15.45 11.38
CA ASP A 546 -28.61 -15.42 10.56
C ASP A 546 -27.61 -16.57 10.81
N GLU A 547 -27.26 -17.24 9.72
CA GLU A 547 -26.16 -18.19 9.61
C GLU A 547 -24.84 -17.64 10.22
N PRO A 548 -23.98 -18.49 10.85
CA PRO A 548 -22.77 -18.01 11.51
C PRO A 548 -21.89 -17.17 10.57
N LEU A 549 -21.54 -15.96 11.00
CA LEU A 549 -20.70 -15.00 10.24
C LEU A 549 -19.41 -15.60 9.70
N PHE A 550 -18.83 -16.55 10.44
CA PHE A 550 -17.68 -17.30 9.99
C PHE A 550 -17.96 -18.07 8.68
N LYS A 551 -19.07 -18.82 8.62
CA LYS A 551 -19.48 -19.57 7.43
C LYS A 551 -19.70 -18.61 6.26
N LYS A 552 -20.36 -17.47 6.51
CA LYS A 552 -20.53 -16.39 5.52
C LYS A 552 -19.20 -15.81 5.01
N ALA A 553 -18.23 -15.56 5.89
CA ALA A 553 -16.91 -15.03 5.52
C ALA A 553 -16.13 -15.99 4.61
N VAL A 554 -16.11 -17.27 4.97
CA VAL A 554 -15.42 -18.29 4.19
C VAL A 554 -16.09 -18.50 2.85
N LEU A 555 -17.43 -18.57 2.82
CA LEU A 555 -18.17 -18.72 1.58
C LEU A 555 -17.92 -17.51 0.66
N LYS A 556 -18.00 -16.27 1.16
CA LYS A 556 -17.67 -15.07 0.38
C LYS A 556 -16.25 -15.09 -0.20
N VAL A 557 -15.25 -15.49 0.58
CA VAL A 557 -13.86 -15.59 0.12
C VAL A 557 -13.71 -16.71 -0.92
N ALA A 558 -14.31 -17.88 -0.67
CA ALA A 558 -14.29 -19.01 -1.61
C ALA A 558 -14.99 -18.67 -2.92
N GLU A 559 -16.13 -17.96 -2.88
CA GLU A 559 -16.84 -17.43 -4.04
C GLU A 559 -15.96 -16.47 -4.84
N ALA A 560 -15.32 -15.51 -4.17
CA ALA A 560 -14.43 -14.55 -4.81
C ALA A 560 -13.27 -15.25 -5.53
N VAL A 561 -12.67 -16.26 -4.90
CA VAL A 561 -11.58 -17.05 -5.49
C VAL A 561 -12.04 -17.92 -6.64
N CYS A 562 -13.17 -18.62 -6.50
CA CYS A 562 -13.73 -19.43 -7.57
C CYS A 562 -14.11 -18.58 -8.78
N SER A 563 -14.68 -17.39 -8.57
CA SER A 563 -14.95 -16.40 -9.62
C SER A 563 -13.67 -16.01 -10.36
N ASP A 564 -12.58 -15.74 -9.64
CA ASP A 564 -11.31 -15.34 -10.25
C ASP A 564 -10.63 -16.46 -11.02
N LEU A 565 -10.64 -17.69 -10.48
CA LEU A 565 -10.15 -18.86 -11.21
C LEU A 565 -10.96 -19.10 -12.47
N THR A 566 -12.29 -18.96 -12.40
CA THR A 566 -13.17 -19.13 -13.56
C THR A 566 -12.83 -18.12 -14.64
N LYS A 567 -12.66 -16.83 -14.28
CA LYS A 567 -12.23 -15.78 -15.23
C LYS A 567 -10.87 -16.09 -15.85
N ASP A 568 -9.89 -16.53 -15.05
CA ASP A 568 -8.55 -16.89 -15.54
C ASP A 568 -8.57 -18.07 -16.51
N LEU A 569 -9.38 -19.10 -16.21
CA LEU A 569 -9.49 -20.30 -17.02
C LEU A 569 -10.24 -20.02 -18.33
N VAL A 570 -11.36 -19.28 -18.27
CA VAL A 570 -12.10 -18.81 -19.46
C VAL A 570 -11.19 -17.95 -20.35
N GLY A 571 -10.42 -17.03 -19.77
CA GLY A 571 -9.45 -16.22 -20.53
C GLY A 571 -8.35 -17.04 -21.21
N LYS A 572 -8.09 -18.27 -20.73
CA LYS A 572 -7.13 -19.22 -21.32
C LYS A 572 -7.78 -20.27 -22.22
N GLY A 573 -9.08 -20.16 -22.50
CA GLY A 573 -9.83 -21.13 -23.29
C GLY A 573 -9.99 -22.50 -22.64
N ARG A 574 -9.86 -22.58 -21.30
CA ARG A 574 -10.03 -23.82 -20.53
C ARG A 574 -11.29 -23.71 -19.67
N PRO A 575 -12.27 -24.62 -19.78
CA PRO A 575 -13.39 -24.65 -18.85
C PRO A 575 -12.94 -25.25 -17.50
N LEU A 576 -13.57 -24.81 -16.40
CA LEU A 576 -13.48 -25.54 -15.14
C LEU A 576 -14.08 -26.95 -15.34
N MET A 577 -13.37 -28.00 -14.94
CA MET A 577 -13.91 -29.37 -14.99
C MET A 577 -15.05 -29.59 -13.98
N VAL A 578 -15.16 -28.75 -12.96
CA VAL A 578 -16.19 -28.82 -11.91
C VAL A 578 -16.91 -27.46 -11.83
N PRO A 579 -18.26 -27.39 -11.93
CA PRO A 579 -18.98 -26.14 -11.78
C PRO A 579 -18.72 -25.48 -10.43
N VAL A 580 -18.59 -24.15 -10.39
CA VAL A 580 -18.38 -23.37 -9.16
C VAL A 580 -19.45 -23.69 -8.13
N ASP A 581 -20.72 -23.80 -8.53
CA ASP A 581 -21.84 -24.15 -7.64
C ASP A 581 -21.64 -25.50 -6.95
N ARG A 582 -20.98 -26.46 -7.62
CA ARG A 582 -20.69 -27.78 -7.04
C ARG A 582 -19.51 -27.72 -6.07
N ILE A 583 -18.50 -26.89 -6.36
CA ILE A 583 -17.40 -26.61 -5.43
C ILE A 583 -17.96 -25.91 -4.19
N MET A 584 -18.73 -24.85 -4.37
CA MET A 584 -19.37 -24.09 -3.29
C MET A 584 -20.30 -24.95 -2.47
N LYS A 585 -21.16 -25.78 -3.08
CA LYS A 585 -22.01 -26.73 -2.36
C LYS A 585 -21.20 -27.77 -1.59
N THR A 586 -20.04 -28.19 -2.10
CA THR A 586 -19.13 -29.10 -1.37
C THR A 586 -18.49 -28.40 -0.17
N PHE A 587 -18.04 -27.15 -0.33
CA PHE A 587 -17.55 -26.31 0.77
C PHE A 587 -18.64 -26.07 1.81
N GLU A 588 -19.84 -25.70 1.38
CA GLU A 588 -20.99 -25.48 2.25
C GLU A 588 -21.39 -26.77 2.98
N THR A 589 -21.44 -27.91 2.28
CA THR A 589 -21.70 -29.22 2.88
C THR A 589 -20.60 -29.61 3.87
N PHE A 590 -19.33 -29.31 3.56
CA PHE A 590 -18.21 -29.53 4.47
C PHE A 590 -18.32 -28.66 5.73
N LEU A 591 -18.64 -27.38 5.57
CA LEU A 591 -18.85 -26.43 6.67
C LEU A 591 -20.08 -26.80 7.51
N THR A 592 -21.14 -27.30 6.88
CA THR A 592 -22.40 -27.72 7.53
C THR A 592 -22.27 -29.09 8.20
N ALA A 593 -21.55 -30.06 7.61
CA ALA A 593 -21.29 -31.37 8.21
C ALA A 593 -20.40 -31.29 9.46
N GLN A 594 -19.62 -30.21 9.59
CA GLN A 594 -18.84 -29.87 10.77
C GLN A 594 -19.67 -29.14 11.85
N GLU A 595 -20.97 -28.86 11.66
CA GLU A 595 -21.84 -28.19 12.66
C GLU A 595 -22.06 -29.00 13.95
N SER A 596 -21.66 -30.28 14.01
CA SER A 596 -21.57 -31.01 15.30
C SER A 596 -20.33 -30.64 16.14
N LYS A 597 -19.36 -29.89 15.57
CA LYS A 597 -18.15 -29.36 16.22
C LYS A 597 -17.78 -28.01 15.60
N THR A 598 -18.43 -26.97 16.11
CA THR A 598 -18.15 -25.55 15.84
C THR A 598 -16.66 -25.21 15.78
N GLN A 599 -16.31 -24.12 15.09
CA GLN A 599 -15.02 -23.37 15.15
C GLN A 599 -13.95 -23.79 14.14
N ASP A 600 -13.80 -23.04 13.04
CA ASP A 600 -12.85 -23.35 11.95
C ASP A 600 -12.31 -22.11 11.19
N THR A 601 -12.08 -20.97 11.88
CA THR A 601 -12.08 -19.64 11.24
C THR A 601 -11.07 -19.37 10.13
N MET A 602 -9.89 -19.96 10.22
CA MET A 602 -8.71 -19.37 9.56
C MET A 602 -7.96 -20.48 8.76
N PHE A 603 -8.54 -21.70 8.77
CA PHE A 603 -8.29 -22.83 7.87
C PHE A 603 -8.63 -22.50 6.41
N ALA A 604 -9.80 -21.92 6.15
CA ALA A 604 -10.26 -21.71 4.78
C ALA A 604 -9.60 -20.50 4.12
N LEU A 605 -9.26 -19.45 4.86
CA LEU A 605 -8.57 -18.28 4.32
C LEU A 605 -7.17 -18.63 3.79
N PHE A 606 -6.38 -19.39 4.56
CA PHE A 606 -5.05 -19.85 4.16
C PHE A 606 -5.12 -20.95 3.08
N THR A 607 -6.10 -21.86 3.17
CA THR A 607 -6.35 -22.90 2.16
C THR A 607 -6.86 -22.32 0.85
N VAL A 608 -7.61 -21.22 0.86
CA VAL A 608 -8.08 -20.53 -0.35
C VAL A 608 -6.93 -19.77 -1.05
N PHE A 609 -6.01 -19.16 -0.30
CA PHE A 609 -4.78 -18.60 -0.86
C PHE A 609 -3.87 -19.68 -1.49
N ARG A 610 -3.80 -20.88 -0.90
CA ARG A 610 -2.98 -22.01 -1.41
C ARG A 610 -3.69 -22.88 -2.47
N LEU A 611 -5.02 -22.99 -2.44
CA LEU A 611 -5.83 -23.63 -3.49
C LEU A 611 -5.65 -22.89 -4.82
N SER A 612 -5.37 -21.59 -4.82
CA SER A 612 -4.99 -20.87 -6.05
C SER A 612 -3.67 -21.36 -6.68
N GLY A 613 -2.78 -21.98 -5.89
CA GLY A 613 -1.57 -22.66 -6.33
C GLY A 613 -1.82 -24.12 -6.73
N LEU A 614 -2.58 -24.87 -5.91
CA LEU A 614 -2.89 -26.28 -6.15
C LEU A 614 -3.89 -26.51 -7.31
N LEU A 615 -4.84 -25.59 -7.52
CA LEU A 615 -5.74 -25.57 -8.71
C LEU A 615 -5.06 -24.99 -9.97
N LYS A 616 -3.81 -24.54 -9.87
CA LYS A 616 -2.95 -24.24 -11.02
C LYS A 616 -2.12 -25.44 -11.45
N GLU A 617 -1.91 -26.40 -10.55
CA GLU A 617 -1.20 -27.66 -10.80
C GLU A 617 -2.15 -28.79 -11.25
N LEU A 618 -3.43 -28.74 -10.85
CA LEU A 618 -4.54 -29.46 -11.49
C LEU A 618 -5.00 -28.75 -12.77
#